data_AF-A0A2K9EQ90-F1
#
_entry.id   AF-A0A2K9EQ90-F1
#
_cell.length_a   1.000
_cell.length_b   1.000
_cell.length_c   1.000
_cell.angle_alpha   90.00
_cell.angle_beta   90.00
_cell.angle_gamma   90.00
#
_symmetry.space_group_name_H-M   'P 1'
#
loop_
_entity.id
_entity.type
_entity.pdbx_description
1 polymer ?
#
loop_
_entity_poly.entity_id
_entity_poly.type
_entity_poly.pdbx_seq_one_letter_code
_entity_poly.pdbx_strand_id
1 'polypeptide(L)' 'MNWTVELGDRNQTQRAGLNDKVVAPGDQIQIQGQRASGFGDRRIRASRLTVAGRPFDMCPERCVEA' A
#
# COMPACT_ATOMS: atom_id res chain seq x y z
N MET A 1 13.45 6.73 -12.99
CA MET A 1 12.27 7.36 -12.36
C MET A 1 11.60 6.33 -11.46
N ASN A 2 11.84 6.40 -10.16
CA ASN A 2 11.36 5.46 -9.15
C ASN A 2 10.23 6.09 -8.34
N TRP A 3 9.17 5.32 -8.09
CA TRP A 3 8.13 5.67 -7.12
C TRP A 3 8.39 4.86 -5.86
N THR A 4 8.27 5.50 -4.71
CA THR A 4 8.37 4.83 -3.42
C THR A 4 6.98 4.72 -2.84
N VAL A 5 6.57 3.51 -2.50
CA VAL A 5 5.30 3.26 -1.83
C VAL A 5 5.61 3.02 -0.37
N GLU A 6 5.15 3.93 0.47
CA GLU A 6 5.23 3.78 1.91
C GLU A 6 4.05 2.92 2.35
N LEU A 7 4.37 1.67 2.67
CA LEU A 7 3.46 0.78 3.38
C LEU A 7 3.41 1.26 4.83
N GLY A 8 2.26 1.12 5.49
CA GLY A 8 2.09 1.51 6.89
C GLY A 8 3.06 0.78 7.84
N ASP A 9 2.83 0.92 9.15
CA ASP A 9 3.67 0.30 10.16
C ASP A 9 3.84 -1.22 9.91
N ARG A 10 5.03 -1.79 10.18
CA ARG A 10 5.33 -3.18 9.84
C ARG A 10 4.33 -4.15 10.48
N ASN A 11 3.86 -3.82 11.68
CA ASN A 11 2.85 -4.60 12.37
C ASN A 11 1.49 -4.57 11.64
N GLN A 12 1.11 -3.41 11.07
CA GLN A 12 -0.14 -3.25 10.33
C GLN A 12 -0.14 -4.03 9.01
N THR A 13 0.96 -3.96 8.26
CA THR A 13 1.14 -4.72 7.01
C THR A 13 1.15 -6.22 7.25
N GLN A 14 1.81 -6.70 8.30
CA GLN A 14 1.80 -8.10 8.68
C GLN A 14 0.40 -8.58 9.12
N ARG A 15 -0.33 -7.77 9.89
CA ARG A 15 -1.73 -8.08 10.27
C ARG A 15 -2.66 -8.12 9.07
N ALA A 16 -2.42 -7.31 8.05
CA ALA A 16 -3.12 -7.37 6.77
C ALA A 16 -2.79 -8.63 5.95
N GLY A 17 -1.79 -9.41 6.35
CA GLY A 17 -1.31 -10.59 5.62
C GLY A 17 -0.36 -10.26 4.47
N LEU A 18 0.13 -9.02 4.39
CA LEU A 18 1.13 -8.61 3.43
C LEU A 18 2.52 -9.07 3.91
N ASN A 19 3.15 -9.96 3.14
CA ASN A 19 4.51 -10.43 3.38
C ASN A 19 5.31 -10.43 2.07
N ASP A 20 6.63 -10.61 2.16
CA ASP A 20 7.55 -10.54 1.01
C ASP A 20 7.27 -11.60 -0.08
N LYS A 21 6.45 -12.61 0.21
CA LYS A 21 6.09 -13.68 -0.74
C LYS A 21 4.79 -13.43 -1.48
N VAL A 22 4.03 -12.39 -1.12
CA VAL A 22 2.70 -12.12 -1.69
C VAL A 22 2.79 -11.30 -2.97
N VAL A 23 3.95 -10.69 -3.23
CA VAL A 23 4.20 -9.87 -4.42
C VAL A 23 5.32 -10.52 -5.22
N ALA A 24 5.07 -10.82 -6.49
CA ALA A 24 6.11 -11.25 -7.42
C ALA A 24 6.39 -10.15 -8.47
N PRO A 25 7.61 -10.08 -9.03
CA PRO A 25 7.87 -9.22 -10.17
C PRO A 25 6.98 -9.63 -11.35
N GLY A 26 6.20 -8.67 -11.87
CA GLY A 26 5.20 -8.90 -12.91
C GLY A 26 3.75 -8.96 -12.41
N ASP A 27 3.52 -9.01 -11.10
CA ASP A 27 2.17 -8.89 -10.56
C ASP A 27 1.57 -7.52 -10.84
N GLN A 28 0.27 -7.53 -11.15
CA GLN A 28 -0.49 -6.30 -11.22
C GLN A 28 -0.74 -5.79 -9.79
N ILE A 29 -0.21 -4.62 -9.50
CA ILE A 29 -0.35 -3.95 -8.21
C ILE A 29 -1.19 -2.69 -8.39
N GLN A 30 -2.27 -2.57 -7.62
CA GLN A 30 -3.02 -1.32 -7.48
C GLN A 30 -2.80 -0.76 -6.08
N ILE A 31 -2.46 0.53 -6.02
CA ILE A 31 -2.18 1.24 -4.76
C ILE A 31 -3.22 2.35 -4.63
N GLN A 32 -3.95 2.35 -3.53
CA GLN A 32 -4.82 3.45 -3.13
C GLN A 32 -4.18 4.10 -1.90
N GLY A 33 -4.04 5.42 -1.94
CA GLY A 33 -3.30 6.13 -0.92
C GLY A 33 -3.14 7.61 -1.18
N GLN A 34 -2.55 8.29 -0.22
CA GLN A 34 -2.26 9.71 -0.32
C GLN A 34 -0.89 9.91 -0.98
N ARG A 35 -0.87 10.62 -2.11
CA ARG A 35 0.37 11.04 -2.76
C ARG A 35 1.01 12.18 -1.96
N ALA A 36 2.33 12.16 -1.83
CA ALA A 36 3.06 13.28 -1.23
C ALA A 36 2.87 14.57 -2.06
N SER A 37 2.65 15.69 -1.38
CA SER A 37 2.47 17.01 -2.03
C SER A 37 3.79 17.71 -2.37
N GLY A 38 4.94 17.10 -2.07
CA GLY A 38 6.25 17.68 -2.35
C GLY A 38 6.56 17.69 -3.85
N PHE A 39 7.05 18.82 -4.37
CA PHE A 39 7.46 18.91 -5.77
C PHE A 39 8.67 17.98 -6.01
N GLY A 40 8.49 16.98 -6.86
CA GLY A 40 9.49 15.93 -7.11
C GLY A 40 9.44 14.73 -6.16
N ASP A 41 8.59 14.78 -5.12
CA ASP A 41 8.44 13.69 -4.18
C ASP A 41 7.50 12.63 -4.77
N ARG A 42 8.06 11.48 -5.13
CA ARG A 42 7.34 10.35 -5.75
C ARG A 42 6.94 9.32 -4.71
N ARG A 43 6.47 9.80 -3.55
CA ARG A 43 6.01 8.94 -2.46
C ARG A 43 4.50 8.86 -2.43
N ILE A 44 4.00 7.66 -2.18
CA ILE A 44 2.58 7.42 -1.92
C ILE A 44 2.49 6.66 -0.61
N ARG A 45 1.70 7.19 0.34
CA ARG A 45 1.35 6.48 1.56
C ARG A 45 0.14 5.60 1.26
N ALA A 46 0.35 4.29 1.19
CA ALA A 46 -0.68 3.34 0.82
C ALA A 46 -1.63 3.07 2.00
N SER A 47 -2.93 3.25 1.78
CA SER A 47 -3.99 2.83 2.70
C SER A 47 -4.54 1.44 2.33
N ARG A 48 -4.61 1.14 1.02
CA ARG A 48 -5.00 -0.17 0.49
C ARG A 48 -4.07 -0.57 -0.65
N LEU A 49 -3.67 -1.84 -0.66
CA LEU A 49 -2.89 -2.45 -1.72
C LEU A 49 -3.66 -3.64 -2.30
N THR A 50 -3.83 -3.71 -3.60
CA THR A 50 -4.39 -4.89 -4.27
C THR A 50 -3.30 -5.54 -5.10
N VAL A 51 -3.00 -6.80 -4.83
CA VAL A 51 -1.98 -7.59 -5.53
C VAL A 51 -2.65 -8.80 -6.17
N ALA A 52 -2.49 -9.01 -7.47
CA ALA A 52 -3.14 -10.11 -8.19
C ALA A 52 -4.67 -10.16 -7.98
N GLY A 53 -5.32 -9.01 -7.77
CA GLY A 53 -6.74 -8.92 -7.44
C GLY A 53 -7.11 -9.21 -5.97
N ARG A 54 -6.14 -9.52 -5.11
CA ARG A 54 -6.35 -9.72 -3.67
C ARG A 54 -6.13 -8.39 -2.92
N PRO A 55 -7.15 -7.85 -2.22
CA PRO A 55 -7.01 -6.62 -1.46
C PRO A 55 -6.32 -6.88 -0.10
N PHE A 56 -5.41 -5.98 0.26
CA PHE A 56 -4.69 -5.91 1.52
C PHE A 56 -4.89 -4.50 2.09
N ASP A 57 -5.78 -4.41 3.07
CA ASP A 57 -6.05 -3.16 3.78
C ASP A 57 -5.06 -2.99 4.93
N MET A 58 -4.20 -1.98 4.83
CA MET A 58 -3.16 -1.70 5.83
C MET A 58 -3.69 -0.88 7.00
N CYS A 59 -4.83 -0.21 6.86
CA CYS A 59 -5.49 0.53 7.94
C CYS A 59 -6.99 0.20 7.98
N PRO A 60 -7.40 -0.94 8.55
CA PRO A 60 -8.83 -1.23 8.72
C PRO A 60 -9.51 -0.21 9.66
N GLU A 61 -8.78 0.32 10.65
CA GLU A 61 -9.31 1.31 11.61
C GLU A 61 -9.59 2.71 11.04
N ARG A 62 -9.15 3.02 9.80
CA ARG A 62 -9.50 4.27 9.10
C ARG A 62 -10.57 4.13 8.02
N CYS A 63 -11.06 2.92 7.77
CA CYS A 63 -12.22 2.68 6.90
C CYS A 63 -13.56 2.68 7.67
N VAL A 64 -13.57 3.04 8.96
CA VAL A 64 -14.80 3.44 9.63
C VAL A 64 -15.01 4.94 9.36
N GLU A 65 -16.14 5.23 8.73
CA GLU A 65 -16.75 6.54 8.49
C GLU A 65 -16.26 7.35 7.25
N ALA A 66 -17.04 7.20 6.17
CA ALA A 66 -17.71 8.31 5.50
C ALA A 66 -19.03 7.81 4.88
#